data_AF-A0A518FJN3-F1
#
_entry.id   AF-A0A518FJN3-F1
#
_cell.length_a   1.000
_cell.length_b   1.000
_cell.length_c   1.000
_cell.angle_alpha   90.00
_cell.angle_beta   90.00
_cell.angle_gamma   90.00
#
_symmetry.space_group_name_H-M   'P 1'
#
loop_
_entity.id
_entity.type
_entity.pdbx_description
1 polymer ?
#
loop_
_entity_poly.entity_id
_entity_poly.type
_entity_poly.pdbx_seq_one_letter_code
_entity_poly.pdbx_strand_id
1 'polypeptide(L)'
;MKPLYATTKARVYGTPNAWRFADQARDGELFQDCKVRLEIQGDDEGHCFFLIVSPEGFFTSDRWHETLQAAQERARMLLGVTRADWSE
;
A
#
# COMPACT_ATOMS: atom_id res chain seq x y z
N MET A 1 -8.39 8.36 15.06
CA MET A 1 -8.03 6.94 15.29
C MET A 1 -6.50 6.80 15.31
N LYS A 2 -5.90 5.81 16.00
CA LYS A 2 -4.45 5.55 15.84
C LYS A 2 -4.15 4.94 14.46
N PRO A 3 -3.07 5.35 13.78
CA PRO A 3 -2.67 4.73 12.53
C PRO A 3 -2.32 3.25 12.71
N LEU A 4 -2.47 2.47 11.64
CA LEU A 4 -1.95 1.11 11.55
C LEU A 4 -0.80 1.05 10.56
N TYR A 5 0.21 0.25 10.86
CA TYR A 5 1.41 0.09 10.05
C TYR A 5 1.58 -1.37 9.64
N ALA A 6 2.06 -1.59 8.42
CA ALA A 6 2.51 -2.89 7.94
C ALA A 6 3.73 -2.72 7.04
N THR A 7 4.47 -3.81 6.85
CA THR A 7 5.61 -3.86 5.93
C THR A 7 5.54 -5.13 5.11
N THR A 8 5.81 -5.02 3.82
CA THR A 8 5.88 -6.16 2.91
C THR A 8 7.00 -5.98 1.88
N LYS A 9 7.19 -6.97 1.01
CA LYS A 9 8.07 -6.88 -0.16
C LYS A 9 7.23 -7.09 -1.40
N ALA A 10 7.47 -6.29 -2.43
CA ALA A 10 6.79 -6.43 -3.71
C ALA A 10 7.69 -6.01 -4.87
N ARG A 11 7.34 -6.51 -6.05
CA ARG A 11 7.91 -6.06 -7.31
C ARG A 11 7.30 -4.72 -7.69
N VAL A 12 8.15 -3.72 -7.85
CA VAL A 12 7.76 -2.37 -8.28
C VAL A 12 8.29 -2.14 -9.69
N TYR A 13 7.40 -1.71 -10.57
CA TYR A 13 7.69 -1.41 -11.97
C TYR A 13 7.60 0.09 -12.20
N GLY A 14 8.36 0.62 -13.16
CA GLY A 14 8.36 2.03 -13.53
C GLY A 14 9.53 2.83 -12.97
N THR A 15 9.30 4.11 -12.71
CA THR A 15 10.31 5.08 -12.25
C THR A 15 9.95 5.61 -10.86
N PRO A 16 10.87 6.29 -10.15
CA PRO A 16 10.59 6.83 -8.81
C PRO A 16 9.31 7.67 -8.71
N ASN A 17 8.94 8.42 -9.77
CA ASN A 17 7.78 9.32 -9.78
C ASN A 17 6.54 8.74 -10.50
N ALA A 18 6.66 7.56 -11.08
CA ALA A 18 5.57 6.91 -11.80
C ALA A 18 5.77 5.40 -11.73
N TRP A 19 5.13 4.76 -10.76
CA TRP A 19 5.29 3.35 -10.47
C TRP A 19 3.96 2.61 -10.40
N ARG A 20 4.05 1.29 -10.50
CA ARG A 20 2.94 0.34 -10.40
C ARG A 20 3.39 -0.99 -9.80
N PHE A 21 2.43 -1.80 -9.36
CA PHE A 21 2.68 -3.18 -8.95
C PHE A 21 2.42 -4.17 -10.09
N ALA A 22 2.71 -5.44 -9.82
CA ALA A 22 2.69 -6.52 -10.80
C ALA A 22 1.32 -6.72 -11.48
N ASP A 23 0.22 -6.35 -10.83
CA ASP A 23 -1.14 -6.42 -11.40
C ASP A 23 -1.33 -5.51 -12.62
N GLN A 24 -0.43 -4.55 -12.82
CA GLN A 24 -0.48 -3.57 -13.91
C GLN A 24 0.75 -3.61 -14.82
N ALA A 25 1.67 -4.55 -14.57
CA ALA A 25 2.91 -4.69 -15.32
C ALA A 25 2.66 -5.22 -16.74
N ARG A 26 3.52 -4.82 -17.69
CA ARG A 26 3.53 -5.38 -19.04
C ARG A 26 4.53 -6.53 -19.14
N ASP A 27 4.32 -7.41 -20.10
CA ASP A 27 5.25 -8.50 -20.38
C ASP A 27 6.65 -7.97 -20.70
N GLY A 28 7.66 -8.49 -20.00
CA GLY A 28 9.07 -8.09 -20.17
C GLY A 28 9.46 -6.76 -19.50
N GLU A 29 8.56 -6.11 -18.77
CA GLU A 29 8.89 -4.88 -18.04
C GLU A 29 9.87 -5.18 -16.89
N LEU A 30 10.90 -4.33 -16.75
CA LEU A 30 11.87 -4.43 -15.67
C LEU A 30 11.22 -4.02 -14.34
N PHE A 31 11.59 -4.70 -13.26
CA PHE A 31 11.14 -4.42 -11.91
C PHE A 31 12.30 -4.34 -10.93
N GLN A 32 12.00 -3.77 -9.76
CA GLN A 32 12.85 -3.81 -8.58
C GLN A 32 12.09 -4.49 -7.45
N ASP A 33 12.73 -5.38 -6.70
CA ASP A 33 12.18 -5.92 -5.46
C ASP A 33 12.40 -4.91 -4.35
N CYS A 34 11.30 -4.33 -3.85
CA CYS A 34 11.36 -3.23 -2.89
C CYS A 34 10.69 -3.61 -1.58
N LYS A 35 11.22 -3.10 -0.46
CA LYS A 35 10.47 -3.02 0.79
C LYS A 35 9.37 -1.98 0.60
N VAL A 36 8.13 -2.34 0.92
CA VAL A 36 6.97 -1.44 0.86
C VAL A 36 6.47 -1.24 2.28
N ARG A 37 6.44 0.02 2.72
CA ARG A 37 5.77 0.40 3.96
C ARG A 37 4.34 0.76 3.64
N LEU A 38 3.42 0.32 4.49
CA LEU A 38 2.01 0.62 4.41
C LEU A 38 1.58 1.29 5.70
N GLU A 39 0.70 2.26 5.57
CA GLU A 39 0.06 2.92 6.69
C GLU A 39 -1.42 3.11 6.40
N ILE A 40 -2.28 2.89 7.39
CA ILE A 40 -3.69 3.25 7.33
C ILE A 40 -3.93 4.33 8.37
N GLN A 41 -4.32 5.53 7.91
CA GLN A 41 -4.73 6.63 8.77
C GLN A 41 -6.24 6.78 8.67
N GLY A 42 -6.93 6.78 9.81
CA GLY A 42 -8.35 7.11 9.88
C GLY A 42 -8.58 8.44 10.59
N ASP A 43 -9.66 9.14 10.27
CA ASP A 43 -10.11 10.26 11.09
C ASP A 43 -10.57 9.80 12.48
N ASP A 44 -10.85 10.76 13.36
CA ASP A 44 -11.32 10.46 14.72
C ASP A 44 -12.76 9.96 14.75
N GLU A 45 -13.54 10.23 13.70
CA GLU A 45 -14.94 9.83 13.58
C GLU A 45 -15.12 8.46 12.90
N GLY A 46 -14.08 7.93 12.26
CA GLY A 46 -14.13 6.66 11.52
C GLY A 46 -14.89 6.75 10.19
N HIS A 47 -15.02 7.95 9.62
CA HIS A 47 -15.71 8.19 8.36
C HIS A 47 -14.81 8.07 7.14
N CYS A 48 -13.49 8.19 7.32
CA CYS A 48 -12.53 8.06 6.23
C CYS A 48 -11.25 7.35 6.65
N PHE A 49 -10.69 6.60 5.70
CA PHE A 49 -9.44 5.87 5.88
C PHE A 49 -8.55 6.07 4.65
N PHE A 50 -7.31 6.52 4.85
CA PHE A 50 -6.31 6.63 3.81
C PHE A 50 -5.34 5.46 3.91
N LEU A 51 -5.23 4.68 2.83
CA LEU A 51 -4.16 3.70 2.66
C LEU A 51 -2.97 4.40 1.99
N ILE A 52 -1.89 4.55 2.73
CA ILE A 52 -0.63 5.12 2.28
C ILE A 52 0.31 3.98 1.92
N VAL A 53 0.93 4.07 0.74
CA VAL A 53 1.84 3.06 0.17
C VAL A 53 3.16 3.73 -0.19
N SER A 54 4.23 3.31 0.48
CA SER A 54 5.56 3.87 0.34
C SER A 54 6.59 2.78 -0.03
N PRO A 55 6.76 2.47 -1.33
CA PRO A 55 7.87 1.64 -1.79
C PRO A 55 9.20 2.36 -1.62
N GLU A 56 10.22 1.66 -1.14
CA GLU A 56 11.55 2.23 -0.94
C GLU A 56 12.18 2.70 -2.26
N GLY A 57 12.58 3.98 -2.32
CA GLY A 57 13.13 4.59 -3.54
C GLY A 57 12.09 5.15 -4.52
N PHE A 58 10.80 5.07 -4.19
CA PHE A 58 9.69 5.57 -5.01
C PHE A 58 8.84 6.58 -4.24
N PHE A 59 8.06 7.39 -4.96
CA PHE A 59 7.13 8.33 -4.35
C PHE A 59 6.03 7.60 -3.58
N THR A 60 5.54 8.22 -2.51
CA THR A 60 4.44 7.65 -1.71
C THR A 60 3.10 7.97 -2.34
N SER A 61 2.25 6.97 -2.51
CA SER A 61 0.87 7.14 -2.98
C SER A 61 -0.12 6.94 -1.84
N ASP A 62 -1.18 7.74 -1.78
CA ASP A 62 -2.32 7.53 -0.90
C ASP A 62 -3.59 7.19 -1.68
N ARG A 63 -4.52 6.52 -1.00
CA ARG A 63 -5.86 6.26 -1.52
C ARG A 63 -6.89 6.28 -0.41
N TRP A 64 -7.98 7.00 -0.66
CA TRP A 64 -9.12 7.07 0.24
C TRP A 64 -10.00 5.82 0.17
N HIS A 65 -10.56 5.45 1.32
CA HIS A 65 -11.49 4.34 1.53
C HIS A 65 -12.55 4.71 2.58
N GLU A 66 -13.77 4.21 2.39
CA GLU A 66 -14.91 4.42 3.31
C GLU A 66 -14.75 3.73 4.65
N THR A 67 -14.03 2.60 4.70
CA THR A 67 -13.88 1.78 5.91
C THR A 67 -12.46 1.26 6.06
N LEU A 68 -12.05 1.00 7.32
CA LEU A 68 -10.80 0.32 7.63
C LEU A 68 -10.69 -1.03 6.89
N GLN A 69 -11.77 -1.79 6.86
CA GLN A 69 -11.82 -3.07 6.17
C GLN A 69 -11.56 -2.92 4.67
N ALA A 70 -12.10 -1.89 4.01
CA ALA A 70 -11.86 -1.63 2.60
C ALA A 70 -10.39 -1.27 2.33
N ALA A 71 -9.76 -0.48 3.20
CA ALA A 71 -8.34 -0.16 3.12
C ALA A 71 -7.46 -1.42 3.28
N GLN A 72 -7.73 -2.24 4.30
CA GLN A 72 -7.02 -3.50 4.53
C GLN A 72 -7.20 -4.50 3.38
N GLU A 73 -8.43 -4.62 2.86
CA GLU A 73 -8.72 -5.51 1.73
C GLU A 73 -8.01 -5.05 0.45
N ARG A 74 -7.90 -3.73 0.23
CA ARG A 74 -7.12 -3.20 -0.88
C ARG A 74 -5.63 -3.55 -0.75
N ALA A 75 -5.06 -3.41 0.45
CA ALA A 75 -3.68 -3.80 0.72
C ALA A 75 -3.45 -5.31 0.53
N ARG A 76 -4.42 -6.15 0.95
CA ARG A 76 -4.40 -7.60 0.73
C ARG A 76 -4.38 -7.95 -0.76
N MET A 77 -5.27 -7.34 -1.54
CA MET A 77 -5.35 -7.59 -2.98
C MET A 77 -4.10 -7.13 -3.74
N LEU A 78 -3.52 -5.99 -3.37
CA LEU A 78 -2.36 -5.43 -4.06
C LEU A 78 -1.05 -6.10 -3.67
N LEU A 79 -0.88 -6.41 -2.38
CA LEU A 79 0.43 -6.71 -1.80
C LEU A 79 0.43 -7.95 -0.88
N GLY A 80 -0.69 -8.67 -0.80
CA GLY A 80 -0.82 -9.88 0.00
C GLY A 80 -0.83 -9.65 1.51
N VAL A 81 -0.89 -8.39 1.97
CA VAL A 81 -0.85 -8.04 3.39
C VAL A 81 -2.18 -8.40 4.05
N THR A 82 -2.11 -9.24 5.07
CA THR A 82 -3.26 -9.77 5.81
C THR A 82 -3.54 -8.93 7.07
N ARG A 83 -4.67 -9.19 7.74
CA ARG A 83 -5.02 -8.51 8.99
C ARG A 83 -3.97 -8.69 10.10
N ALA A 84 -3.27 -9.82 10.12
CA ALA A 84 -2.27 -10.14 11.14
C ALA A 84 -0.96 -9.36 10.97
N ASP A 85 -0.72 -8.79 9.79
CA ASP A 85 0.49 -8.03 9.48
C ASP A 85 0.45 -6.58 9.94
N TRP A 86 -0.72 -6.10 10.40
CA TRP A 86 -0.93 -4.74 10.86
C TRP A 86 -0.66 -4.60 12.37
N SER A 87 0.02 -3.52 12.75
CA SER A 87 0.24 -3.12 14.13
C SER A 87 -0.07 -1.63 14.33
N GLU A 88 -0.43 -1.23 15.56
CA GLU A 88 -0.46 0.19 15.97
C GLU A 88 0.95 0.78 16.10
#